data_AF-Q388J7-F1
#
_entry.id   AF-Q388J7-F1
#
_cell.length_a   1.000
_cell.length_b   1.000
_cell.length_c   1.000
_cell.angle_alpha   90.00
_cell.angle_beta   90.00
_cell.angle_gamma   90.00
#
_symmetry.space_group_name_H-M   'P 1'
#
loop_
_entity.id
_entity.type
_entity.pdbx_description
1 polymer ?
#
loop_
_entity_poly.entity_id
_entity_poly.type
_entity_poly.pdbx_seq_one_letter_code
_entity_poly.pdbx_strand_id
1 'polypeptide(L)'
;MAEADCSPYGAKRDDRALVVSGLKRTVSTASRNALYAAAGRLAFGVVTGLLKSGLRTGVHKVFLREVLSADPLKWAFLSAGLSCFRLLKHIASKLCSHLSIPEKFSYVVAGFISVLPVMVMERGTRVELCLHVLVRALQVVGTSCVLPLFPKVFRDFEHYDIVVMCLSASQILYGFVFAPYTMPPSYLSFLSKTSMLDERVVRSYAGLTRHQISPELVELCVERGRRLPHDPSEHLSVCCSYAHEGLTCNQFCFMLFCKNMVQVGLPLYLPLKVATIVVQYKKLIRKPLQSLCRAARSVFFSTLFLALYSVCSTRYACLAAQRNIRGGLLFAIASSLAGISTLIEPKGRRADLAFYCLIYAIRSFVLTQCQFGRLPYPRQSSIFMLYLFSVVLLIFQYDYDPDKLDHRSRYVISRIAGGEILTPTEQYE
;
A
#
# COMPACT_ATOMS: atom_id res chain seq x y z
N MET A 1 51.31 -40.18 26.20
CA MET A 1 49.99 -39.78 26.70
C MET A 1 49.89 -38.27 26.56
N ALA A 2 49.43 -37.79 25.41
CA ALA A 2 49.02 -36.39 25.29
C ALA A 2 47.55 -36.36 25.72
N GLU A 3 47.30 -36.06 27.00
CA GLU A 3 45.96 -35.72 27.45
C GLU A 3 45.54 -34.48 26.67
N ALA A 4 44.65 -34.70 25.70
CA ALA A 4 43.93 -33.64 25.04
C ALA A 4 43.08 -32.96 26.11
N ASP A 5 43.65 -31.90 26.67
CA ASP A 5 43.04 -31.00 27.62
C ASP A 5 41.84 -30.33 26.94
N CYS A 6 40.71 -31.05 26.89
CA CYS A 6 39.42 -30.54 26.46
C CYS A 6 38.88 -29.62 27.56
N SER A 7 39.57 -28.50 27.76
CA SER A 7 39.13 -27.48 28.69
C SER A 7 37.85 -26.84 28.17
N PRO A 8 36.75 -26.81 28.94
CA PRO A 8 35.50 -26.14 28.56
C PRO A 8 35.65 -24.61 28.36
N TYR A 9 36.85 -24.06 28.60
CA TYR A 9 37.17 -22.66 28.32
C TYR A 9 37.26 -22.32 26.83
N GLY A 10 37.64 -23.27 25.96
CA GLY A 10 37.74 -23.04 24.51
C GLY A 10 36.39 -22.67 23.88
N ALA A 11 35.35 -23.43 24.20
CA ALA A 11 33.98 -23.18 23.71
C ALA A 11 33.40 -21.82 24.19
N LYS A 12 33.70 -21.42 25.44
CA LYS A 12 33.25 -20.10 25.97
C LYS A 12 33.99 -18.92 25.33
N ARG A 13 35.26 -19.09 24.93
CA ARG A 13 36.06 -18.03 24.31
C ARG A 13 35.60 -17.75 22.89
N ASP A 14 35.31 -18.80 22.12
CA ASP A 14 34.77 -18.68 20.76
C ASP A 14 33.37 -18.05 20.75
N ASP A 15 32.50 -18.45 21.69
CA ASP A 15 31.18 -17.84 21.87
C ASP A 15 31.25 -16.33 22.12
N ARG A 16 32.17 -15.87 22.99
CA ARG A 16 32.32 -14.44 23.29
C ARG A 16 32.83 -13.66 22.08
N ALA A 17 33.79 -14.20 21.34
CA ALA A 17 34.31 -13.55 20.12
C ALA A 17 33.22 -13.43 19.04
N LEU A 18 32.38 -14.46 18.89
CA LEU A 18 31.26 -14.49 17.96
C LEU A 18 30.16 -13.50 18.36
N VAL A 19 29.85 -13.37 19.65
CA VAL A 19 28.90 -12.36 20.15
C VAL A 19 29.42 -10.93 19.96
N VAL A 20 30.70 -10.67 20.25
CA VAL A 20 31.29 -9.32 20.09
C VAL A 20 31.34 -8.91 18.62
N SER A 21 31.75 -9.81 17.72
CA SER A 21 31.75 -9.54 16.27
C SER A 21 30.33 -9.34 15.74
N GLY A 22 29.36 -10.16 16.18
CA GLY A 22 27.94 -10.01 15.88
C GLY A 22 27.37 -8.68 16.37
N LEU A 23 27.74 -8.23 17.58
CA LEU A 23 27.35 -6.94 18.13
C LEU A 23 27.90 -5.79 17.30
N LYS A 24 29.20 -5.79 16.98
CA LYS A 24 29.83 -4.74 16.14
C LYS A 24 29.15 -4.64 14.77
N ARG A 25 28.89 -5.77 14.12
CA ARG A 25 28.19 -5.82 12.82
C ARG A 25 26.75 -5.29 12.94
N THR A 26 26.05 -5.63 14.01
CA THR A 26 24.67 -5.18 14.25
C THR A 26 24.62 -3.68 14.50
N VAL A 27 25.51 -3.15 15.34
CA VAL A 27 25.60 -1.70 15.61
C VAL A 27 25.91 -0.93 14.33
N SER A 28 26.85 -1.41 13.52
CA SER A 28 27.17 -0.81 12.22
C SER A 28 25.99 -0.83 11.23
N THR A 29 25.27 -1.95 11.16
CA THR A 29 24.10 -2.10 10.29
C THR A 29 22.95 -1.20 10.76
N ALA A 30 22.68 -1.18 12.06
CA ALA A 30 21.62 -0.39 12.65
C ALA A 30 21.88 1.12 12.50
N SER A 31 23.12 1.60 12.73
CA SER A 31 23.46 3.01 12.56
C SER A 31 23.35 3.46 11.09
N ARG A 32 23.82 2.63 10.15
CA ARG A 32 23.67 2.88 8.71
C ARG A 32 22.21 2.95 8.28
N ASN A 33 21.39 1.98 8.70
CA ASN A 33 19.98 1.92 8.34
C ASN A 33 19.18 3.06 8.99
N ALA A 34 19.52 3.44 10.23
CA ALA A 34 18.98 4.60 10.93
C ALA A 34 19.23 5.91 10.14
N LEU A 35 20.47 6.10 9.66
CA LEU A 35 20.83 7.25 8.84
C LEU A 35 20.05 7.29 7.52
N TYR A 36 19.94 6.15 6.83
CA TYR A 36 19.17 6.07 5.58
C TYR A 36 17.68 6.34 5.78
N ALA A 37 17.09 5.84 6.86
CA ALA A 37 15.68 6.10 7.17
C ALA A 37 15.44 7.58 7.50
N ALA A 38 16.32 8.20 8.30
CA ALA A 38 16.26 9.62 8.62
C ALA A 38 16.37 10.49 7.36
N ALA A 39 17.41 10.23 6.54
CA ALA A 39 17.65 10.96 5.31
C ALA A 39 16.50 10.79 4.30
N GLY A 40 15.98 9.57 4.16
CA GLY A 40 14.85 9.26 3.28
C GLY A 40 13.57 9.98 3.70
N ARG A 41 13.24 9.97 5.00
CA ARG A 41 12.07 10.68 5.53
C ARG A 41 12.20 12.20 5.36
N LEU A 42 13.38 12.74 5.63
CA LEU A 42 13.69 14.16 5.46
C LEU A 42 13.54 14.58 3.99
N ALA A 43 14.13 13.83 3.06
CA ALA A 43 14.01 14.08 1.63
C ALA A 43 12.55 14.02 1.16
N PHE A 44 11.79 13.01 1.60
CA PHE A 44 10.37 12.89 1.27
C PHE A 44 9.55 14.06 1.81
N GLY A 45 9.79 14.49 3.05
CA GLY A 45 9.11 15.64 3.66
C GLY A 45 9.41 16.95 2.96
N VAL A 46 10.67 17.17 2.56
CA VAL A 46 11.09 18.35 1.78
C VAL A 46 10.41 18.36 0.41
N VAL A 47 10.45 17.25 -0.32
CA VAL A 47 9.84 17.15 -1.66
C VAL A 47 8.32 17.36 -1.58
N THR A 48 7.64 16.69 -0.67
CA THR A 48 6.18 16.84 -0.51
C THR A 48 5.79 18.23 0.00
N GLY A 49 6.62 18.83 0.85
CA GLY A 49 6.47 20.21 1.30
C GLY A 49 6.53 21.19 0.13
N LEU A 50 7.60 21.12 -0.68
CA LEU A 50 7.79 21.97 -1.86
C LEU A 50 6.71 21.78 -2.93
N LEU A 51 6.23 20.55 -3.12
CA LEU A 51 5.12 20.26 -4.04
C LEU A 51 3.81 20.92 -3.60
N LYS A 52 3.55 21.02 -2.29
CA LYS A 52 2.33 21.64 -1.75
C LYS A 52 2.42 23.16 -1.66
N SER A 53 3.55 23.70 -1.23
CA SER A 53 3.71 25.15 -0.99
C SER A 53 4.25 25.92 -2.21
N GLY A 54 4.64 25.20 -3.27
CA GLY A 54 5.31 25.76 -4.44
C GLY A 54 6.73 26.23 -4.13
N LEU A 55 7.53 26.47 -5.18
CA LEU A 55 8.92 26.97 -5.03
C LEU A 55 9.03 28.37 -4.39
N ARG A 56 7.90 29.05 -4.14
CA ARG A 56 7.86 30.41 -3.58
C ARG A 56 8.19 30.45 -2.08
N THR A 57 8.04 29.33 -1.37
CA THR A 57 8.50 29.23 0.02
C THR A 57 9.98 28.83 0.04
N GLY A 58 10.79 29.56 0.80
CA GLY A 58 12.22 29.26 0.90
C GLY A 58 12.46 27.83 1.35
N VAL A 59 13.21 27.06 0.55
CA VAL A 59 13.55 25.64 0.78
C VAL A 59 14.06 25.42 2.20
N HIS A 60 14.87 26.36 2.71
CA HIS A 60 15.39 26.34 4.08
C HIS A 60 14.29 26.28 5.15
N LYS A 61 13.16 27.01 4.98
CA LYS A 61 12.06 26.98 5.96
C LYS A 61 11.36 25.62 5.98
N VAL A 62 11.14 25.02 4.80
CA VAL A 62 10.54 23.68 4.69
C VAL A 62 11.47 22.63 5.29
N PHE A 63 12.77 22.71 4.98
CA PHE A 63 13.80 21.83 5.51
C PHE A 63 13.89 21.92 7.04
N LEU A 64 14.00 23.13 7.59
CA LEU A 64 14.12 23.34 9.03
C LEU A 64 12.87 22.87 9.78
N ARG A 65 11.67 23.09 9.22
CA ARG A 65 10.42 22.54 9.76
C ARG A 65 10.44 21.01 9.79
N GLU A 66 10.97 20.38 8.74
CA GLU A 66 11.01 18.92 8.65
C GLU A 66 12.04 18.31 9.60
N VAL A 67 13.23 18.91 9.74
CA VAL A 67 14.21 18.50 10.73
C VAL A 67 13.65 18.67 12.15
N LEU A 68 12.97 19.79 12.42
CA LEU A 68 12.37 20.08 13.72
C LEU A 68 11.18 19.18 14.06
N SER A 69 10.51 18.58 13.06
CA SER A 69 9.36 17.68 13.27
C SER A 69 9.70 16.39 14.04
N ALA A 70 10.99 16.14 14.35
CA ALA A 70 11.53 14.93 14.98
C ALA A 70 11.19 13.62 14.26
N ASP A 71 10.40 13.65 13.18
CA ASP A 71 10.05 12.49 12.37
C ASP A 71 11.29 11.75 11.86
N PRO A 72 12.33 12.40 11.30
CA PRO A 72 13.53 11.69 10.87
C PRO A 72 14.15 10.83 11.99
N LEU A 73 14.13 11.32 13.23
CA LEU A 73 14.62 10.58 14.40
C LEU A 73 13.72 9.40 14.76
N LYS A 74 12.39 9.58 14.71
CA LYS A 74 11.43 8.48 14.91
C LYS A 74 11.71 7.36 13.89
N TRP A 75 11.83 7.68 12.61
CA TRP A 75 12.11 6.71 11.54
C TRP A 75 13.49 6.05 11.68
N ALA A 76 14.49 6.82 12.12
CA ALA A 76 15.81 6.28 12.47
C ALA A 76 15.70 5.21 13.57
N PHE A 77 14.96 5.50 14.64
CA PHE A 77 14.75 4.57 15.75
C PHE A 77 14.01 3.29 15.33
N LEU A 78 12.96 3.42 14.50
CA LEU A 78 12.24 2.27 13.95
C LEU A 78 13.14 1.35 13.12
N SER A 79 13.89 1.94 12.19
CA SER A 79 14.78 1.16 11.31
C SER A 79 15.96 0.54 12.07
N ALA A 80 16.50 1.22 13.09
CA ALA A 80 17.51 0.67 13.98
C ALA A 80 16.97 -0.55 14.75
N GLY A 81 15.77 -0.44 15.32
CA GLY A 81 15.11 -1.54 16.02
C GLY A 81 14.92 -2.79 15.17
N LEU A 82 14.41 -2.62 13.95
CA LEU A 82 14.24 -3.72 12.99
C LEU A 82 15.60 -4.33 12.58
N SER A 83 16.65 -3.51 12.44
CA SER A 83 17.99 -3.98 12.09
C SER A 83 18.63 -4.83 13.19
N CYS A 84 18.24 -4.63 14.45
CA CYS A 84 18.71 -5.42 15.58
C CYS A 84 18.10 -6.84 15.66
N PHE A 85 17.14 -7.18 14.79
CA PHE A 85 16.42 -8.45 14.84
C PHE A 85 17.35 -9.67 14.87
N ARG A 86 18.37 -9.76 14.00
CA ARG A 86 19.24 -10.96 13.93
C ARG A 86 19.97 -11.21 15.26
N LEU A 87 20.49 -10.15 15.87
CA LEU A 87 21.17 -10.22 17.17
C LEU A 87 20.18 -10.62 18.26
N LEU A 88 19.01 -9.97 18.29
CA LEU A 88 17.95 -10.29 19.26
C LEU A 88 17.48 -11.73 19.13
N LYS A 89 17.35 -12.25 17.90
CA LYS A 89 17.01 -13.66 17.63
C LYS A 89 18.09 -14.59 18.14
N HIS A 90 19.37 -14.30 17.90
CA HIS A 90 20.47 -15.13 18.40
C HIS A 90 20.48 -15.21 19.93
N ILE A 91 20.32 -14.05 20.60
CA ILE A 91 20.21 -13.98 22.06
C ILE A 91 18.97 -14.73 22.56
N ALA A 92 17.80 -14.49 21.95
CA ALA A 92 16.55 -15.14 22.31
C ALA A 92 16.59 -16.65 22.10
N SER A 93 17.25 -17.13 21.03
CA SER A 93 17.44 -18.56 20.76
C SER A 93 18.26 -19.23 21.85
N LYS A 94 19.35 -18.59 22.29
CA LYS A 94 20.19 -19.10 23.39
C LYS A 94 19.44 -19.13 24.72
N LEU A 95 18.62 -18.12 24.98
CA LEU A 95 17.76 -18.08 26.16
C LEU A 95 16.67 -19.16 26.09
N CYS A 96 16.01 -19.33 24.95
CA CYS A 96 14.99 -20.35 24.74
C CYS A 96 15.57 -21.76 24.87
N SER A 97 16.77 -22.02 24.33
CA SER A 97 17.44 -23.31 24.49
C SER A 97 17.77 -23.62 25.94
N HIS A 98 18.17 -22.61 26.73
CA HIS A 98 18.40 -22.78 28.17
C HIS A 98 17.10 -23.07 28.94
N LEU A 99 15.96 -22.55 28.47
CA LEU A 99 14.64 -22.79 29.06
C LEU A 99 13.90 -23.99 28.44
N SER A 100 14.53 -24.77 27.55
CA SER A 100 13.90 -25.88 26.81
C SER A 100 12.65 -25.48 26.01
N ILE A 101 12.57 -24.24 25.54
CA ILE A 101 11.47 -23.70 24.71
C ILE A 101 11.83 -23.87 23.23
N PRO A 102 10.86 -24.22 22.34
CA PRO A 102 11.17 -24.43 20.93
C PRO A 102 11.67 -23.14 20.25
N GLU A 103 12.63 -23.31 19.32
CA GLU A 103 13.32 -22.22 18.63
C GLU A 103 12.36 -21.22 17.95
N LYS A 104 11.17 -21.67 17.51
CA LYS A 104 10.15 -20.83 16.90
C LYS A 104 9.72 -19.65 17.80
N PHE A 105 9.72 -19.82 19.12
CA PHE A 105 9.42 -18.72 20.04
C PHE A 105 10.49 -17.64 20.07
N SER A 106 11.75 -17.95 19.69
CA SER A 106 12.81 -16.95 19.59
C SER A 106 12.48 -15.85 18.58
N TYR A 107 11.77 -16.19 17.49
CA TYR A 107 11.29 -15.22 16.49
C TYR A 107 10.25 -14.26 17.08
N VAL A 108 9.34 -14.76 17.92
CA VAL A 108 8.30 -13.94 18.54
C VAL A 108 8.92 -12.96 19.54
N VAL A 109 9.84 -13.44 20.39
CA VAL A 109 10.53 -12.60 21.38
C VAL A 109 11.41 -11.56 20.70
N ALA A 110 12.23 -11.95 19.74
CA ALA A 110 13.08 -11.03 18.98
C ALA A 110 12.26 -10.04 18.16
N GLY A 111 11.18 -10.52 17.53
CA GLY A 111 10.21 -9.71 16.81
C GLY A 111 9.62 -8.63 17.70
N PHE A 112 9.09 -8.99 18.87
CA PHE A 112 8.49 -8.06 19.83
C PHE A 112 9.44 -6.92 20.20
N ILE A 113 10.68 -7.24 20.55
CA ILE A 113 11.69 -6.24 20.92
C ILE A 113 12.05 -5.37 19.71
N SER A 114 12.22 -5.96 18.52
CA SER A 114 12.63 -5.25 17.30
C SER A 114 11.56 -4.27 16.77
N VAL A 115 10.28 -4.58 16.96
CA VAL A 115 9.17 -3.73 16.49
C VAL A 115 8.70 -2.70 17.51
N LEU A 116 9.08 -2.84 18.79
CA LEU A 116 8.68 -1.94 19.87
C LEU A 116 8.89 -0.44 19.54
N PRO A 117 9.97 -0.02 18.85
CA PRO A 117 10.14 1.36 18.37
C PRO A 117 8.99 1.96 17.56
N VAL A 118 8.14 1.13 16.93
CA VAL A 118 6.94 1.59 16.20
C VAL A 118 5.97 2.35 17.12
N MET A 119 6.03 2.13 18.43
CA MET A 119 5.16 2.80 19.41
C MET A 119 5.43 4.30 19.52
N VAL A 120 6.62 4.76 19.11
CA VAL A 120 6.98 6.18 19.02
C VAL A 120 6.29 6.86 17.82
N MET A 121 5.81 6.07 16.84
CA MET A 121 5.09 6.62 15.68
C MET A 121 3.71 7.14 16.07
N GLU A 122 3.28 8.16 15.33
CA GLU A 122 1.91 8.67 15.40
C GLU A 122 0.88 7.57 15.07
N ARG A 123 -0.32 7.70 15.65
CA ARG A 123 -1.39 6.70 15.49
C ARG A 123 -1.75 6.45 14.02
N GLY A 124 -1.74 7.49 13.18
CA GLY A 124 -2.00 7.36 11.74
C GLY A 124 -0.92 6.53 11.05
N THR A 125 0.35 6.90 11.23
CA THR A 125 1.51 6.20 10.66
C THR A 125 1.59 4.75 11.12
N ARG A 126 1.25 4.45 12.39
CA ARG A 126 1.19 3.06 12.88
C ARG A 126 0.20 2.21 12.10
N VAL A 127 -0.99 2.75 11.81
CA VAL A 127 -2.00 2.04 11.03
C VAL A 127 -1.52 1.82 9.59
N GLU A 128 -0.90 2.84 8.98
CA GLU A 128 -0.35 2.71 7.63
C GLU A 128 0.75 1.65 7.58
N LEU A 129 1.73 1.68 8.48
CA LEU A 129 2.79 0.67 8.58
C LEU A 129 2.22 -0.73 8.80
N CYS A 130 1.25 -0.86 9.71
CA CYS A 130 0.54 -2.10 9.97
C CYS A 130 -0.04 -2.69 8.68
N LEU A 131 -0.81 -1.89 7.92
CA LEU A 131 -1.43 -2.35 6.68
C LEU A 131 -0.42 -2.70 5.59
N HIS A 132 0.66 -1.93 5.45
CA HIS A 132 1.71 -2.20 4.46
C HIS A 132 2.38 -3.56 4.72
N VAL A 133 2.74 -3.84 5.98
CA VAL A 133 3.38 -5.11 6.35
C VAL A 133 2.36 -6.25 6.32
N LEU A 134 1.14 -6.02 6.78
CA LEU A 134 0.05 -7.01 6.76
C LEU A 134 -0.23 -7.50 5.34
N VAL A 135 -0.30 -6.62 4.35
CA VAL A 135 -0.54 -7.01 2.96
C VAL A 135 0.58 -7.90 2.42
N ARG A 136 1.84 -7.62 2.77
CA ARG A 136 2.97 -8.48 2.40
C ARG A 136 2.95 -9.82 3.14
N ALA A 137 2.57 -9.82 4.42
CA ALA A 137 2.38 -11.07 5.16
C ALA A 137 1.24 -11.91 4.57
N LEU A 138 0.11 -11.30 4.19
CA LEU A 138 -1.00 -11.97 3.51
C LEU A 138 -0.58 -12.55 2.15
N GLN A 139 0.25 -11.83 1.39
CA GLN A 139 0.81 -12.32 0.14
C GLN A 139 1.65 -13.59 0.37
N VAL A 140 2.50 -13.60 1.39
CA VAL A 140 3.32 -14.76 1.76
C VAL A 140 2.45 -15.93 2.21
N VAL A 141 1.48 -15.70 3.11
CA VAL A 141 0.54 -16.75 3.54
C VAL A 141 -0.26 -17.29 2.36
N GLY A 142 -0.71 -16.41 1.46
CA GLY A 142 -1.41 -16.76 0.24
C GLY A 142 -0.62 -17.71 -0.66
N THR A 143 0.65 -17.39 -0.91
CA THR A 143 1.53 -18.18 -1.79
C THR A 143 2.08 -19.44 -1.12
N SER A 144 2.34 -19.39 0.19
CA SER A 144 3.05 -20.43 0.92
C SER A 144 2.15 -21.49 1.55
N CYS A 145 0.95 -21.07 1.98
CA CYS A 145 0.03 -21.92 2.74
C CYS A 145 -1.26 -22.16 1.96
N VAL A 146 -1.82 -21.13 1.34
CA VAL A 146 -3.14 -21.18 0.71
C VAL A 146 -3.06 -21.78 -0.70
N LEU A 147 -2.16 -21.28 -1.55
CA LEU A 147 -2.02 -21.72 -2.95
C LEU A 147 -1.71 -23.22 -3.11
N PRO A 148 -0.87 -23.85 -2.25
CA PRO A 148 -0.62 -25.29 -2.34
C PRO A 148 -1.84 -26.17 -2.08
N LEU A 149 -2.87 -25.65 -1.38
CA LEU A 149 -4.12 -26.36 -1.11
C LEU A 149 -5.04 -26.42 -2.34
N PHE A 150 -4.82 -25.56 -3.33
CA PHE A 150 -5.63 -25.53 -4.54
C PHE A 150 -5.14 -26.51 -5.61
N PRO A 151 -6.05 -27.04 -6.48
CA PRO A 151 -5.67 -27.90 -7.58
C PRO A 151 -4.79 -27.16 -8.60
N LYS A 152 -4.02 -27.91 -9.39
CA LYS A 152 -2.98 -27.39 -10.30
C LYS A 152 -3.45 -26.23 -11.19
N VAL A 153 -4.67 -26.30 -11.70
CA VAL A 153 -5.27 -25.25 -12.55
C VAL A 153 -5.26 -23.86 -11.89
N PHE A 154 -5.53 -23.77 -10.57
CA PHE A 154 -5.48 -22.49 -9.85
C PHE A 154 -4.07 -22.12 -9.40
N ARG A 155 -3.17 -23.10 -9.24
CA ARG A 155 -1.77 -22.87 -8.89
C ARG A 155 -1.01 -22.20 -10.02
N ASP A 156 -1.31 -22.58 -11.26
CA ASP A 156 -0.69 -22.04 -12.47
C ASP A 156 -1.35 -20.73 -12.94
N PHE A 157 -2.32 -20.20 -12.18
CA PHE A 157 -3.03 -18.98 -12.53
C PHE A 157 -2.11 -17.74 -12.41
N GLU A 158 -1.65 -17.25 -13.56
CA GLU A 158 -0.69 -16.16 -13.66
C GLU A 158 -1.24 -14.79 -13.22
N HIS A 159 -2.57 -14.63 -13.16
CA HIS A 159 -3.25 -13.33 -13.02
C HIS A 159 -3.84 -13.09 -11.62
N TYR A 160 -3.23 -13.64 -10.57
CA TYR A 160 -3.68 -13.46 -9.18
C TYR A 160 -3.71 -11.98 -8.75
N ASP A 161 -2.79 -11.18 -9.31
CA ASP A 161 -2.71 -9.74 -9.17
C ASP A 161 -3.99 -9.03 -9.64
N ILE A 162 -4.59 -9.48 -10.75
CA ILE A 162 -5.85 -8.95 -11.25
C ILE A 162 -7.01 -9.29 -10.32
N VAL A 163 -7.04 -10.50 -9.77
CA VAL A 163 -8.08 -10.91 -8.80
C VAL A 163 -7.98 -10.06 -7.53
N VAL A 164 -6.78 -9.90 -6.98
CA VAL A 164 -6.53 -9.01 -5.82
C VAL A 164 -6.98 -7.59 -6.13
N MET A 165 -6.70 -7.10 -7.33
CA MET A 165 -7.12 -5.76 -7.73
C MET A 165 -8.65 -5.65 -7.89
N CYS A 166 -9.34 -6.65 -8.44
CA CYS A 166 -10.80 -6.64 -8.56
C CYS A 166 -11.47 -6.63 -7.18
N LEU A 167 -10.98 -7.45 -6.24
CA LEU A 167 -11.44 -7.44 -4.85
C LEU A 167 -11.16 -6.10 -4.17
N SER A 168 -9.97 -5.52 -4.40
CA SER A 168 -9.61 -4.22 -3.86
C SER A 168 -10.49 -3.11 -4.42
N ALA A 169 -10.74 -3.12 -5.73
CA ALA A 169 -11.60 -2.17 -6.43
C ALA A 169 -13.03 -2.19 -5.90
N SER A 170 -13.58 -3.39 -5.68
CA SER A 170 -14.89 -3.59 -5.07
C SER A 170 -15.05 -2.79 -3.78
N GLN A 171 -14.11 -2.97 -2.85
CA GLN A 171 -14.17 -2.32 -1.55
C GLN A 171 -13.78 -0.83 -1.60
N ILE A 172 -12.79 -0.45 -2.42
CA ILE A 172 -12.39 0.95 -2.58
C ILE A 172 -13.56 1.78 -3.13
N LEU A 173 -14.24 1.28 -4.16
CA LEU A 173 -15.35 1.98 -4.79
C LEU A 173 -16.58 2.01 -3.89
N TYR A 174 -16.86 0.91 -3.18
CA TYR A 174 -17.86 0.92 -2.11
C TYR A 174 -17.54 1.98 -1.05
N GLY A 175 -16.29 2.00 -0.56
CA GLY A 175 -15.81 2.96 0.42
C GLY A 175 -15.92 4.39 -0.09
N PHE A 176 -15.59 4.65 -1.34
CA PHE A 176 -15.69 5.97 -1.96
C PHE A 176 -17.12 6.52 -1.99
N VAL A 177 -18.07 5.69 -2.42
CA VAL A 177 -19.46 6.12 -2.59
C VAL A 177 -20.21 6.11 -1.26
N PHE A 178 -20.14 5.01 -0.52
CA PHE A 178 -21.02 4.76 0.62
C PHE A 178 -20.38 5.02 2.00
N ALA A 179 -19.05 4.91 2.12
CA ALA A 179 -18.35 5.04 3.40
C ALA A 179 -17.04 5.84 3.30
N PRO A 180 -17.07 7.11 2.82
CA PRO A 180 -15.87 7.86 2.47
C PRO A 180 -14.99 8.20 3.67
N TYR A 181 -15.57 8.27 4.87
CA TYR A 181 -14.86 8.45 6.14
C TYR A 181 -13.90 7.29 6.47
N THR A 182 -14.01 6.14 5.79
CA THR A 182 -13.14 4.98 6.00
C THR A 182 -11.76 5.13 5.36
N MET A 183 -11.62 6.05 4.39
CA MET A 183 -10.38 6.25 3.64
C MET A 183 -9.61 7.47 4.14
N PRO A 184 -8.27 7.48 4.03
CA PRO A 184 -7.48 8.68 4.32
C PRO A 184 -7.90 9.85 3.41
N PRO A 185 -7.94 11.10 3.91
CA PRO A 185 -8.37 12.26 3.12
C PRO A 185 -7.57 12.47 1.83
N SER A 186 -6.27 12.17 1.85
CA SER A 186 -5.42 12.24 0.66
C SER A 186 -5.87 11.26 -0.42
N TYR A 187 -6.18 10.02 -0.04
CA TYR A 187 -6.66 9.00 -0.98
C TYR A 187 -8.07 9.31 -1.47
N LEU A 188 -8.95 9.81 -0.59
CA LEU A 188 -10.29 10.27 -0.98
C LEU A 188 -10.22 11.43 -2.00
N SER A 189 -9.33 12.41 -1.78
CA SER A 189 -9.12 13.52 -2.72
C SER A 189 -8.58 13.04 -4.07
N PHE A 190 -7.72 12.01 -4.05
CA PHE A 190 -7.24 11.36 -5.27
C PHE A 190 -8.41 10.69 -6.00
N LEU A 191 -9.23 9.89 -5.32
CA LEU A 191 -10.39 9.23 -5.93
C LEU A 191 -11.38 10.25 -6.51
N SER A 192 -11.72 11.30 -5.76
CA SER A 192 -12.57 12.39 -6.23
C SER A 192 -12.01 13.03 -7.50
N LYS A 193 -10.72 13.42 -7.50
CA LYS A 193 -10.04 13.96 -8.68
C LYS A 193 -10.06 12.99 -9.87
N THR A 194 -9.86 11.69 -9.64
CA THR A 194 -9.86 10.67 -10.70
C THR A 194 -11.25 10.36 -11.22
N SER A 195 -12.30 10.48 -10.41
CA SER A 195 -13.68 10.31 -10.86
C SER A 195 -14.10 11.43 -11.81
N MET A 196 -13.48 12.61 -11.69
CA MET A 196 -13.85 13.85 -12.39
C MET A 196 -15.33 14.22 -12.24
N LEU A 197 -15.97 13.72 -11.18
CA LEU A 197 -17.34 14.02 -10.80
C LEU A 197 -17.31 15.00 -9.63
N ASP A 198 -18.34 15.85 -9.56
CA ASP A 198 -18.61 16.62 -8.34
C ASP A 198 -18.88 15.64 -7.20
N GLU A 199 -18.22 15.84 -6.06
CA GLU A 199 -18.42 15.00 -4.87
C GLU A 199 -19.89 15.00 -4.43
N ARG A 200 -20.60 16.12 -4.62
CA ARG A 200 -22.04 16.24 -4.36
C ARG A 200 -22.87 15.29 -5.20
N VAL A 201 -22.48 15.01 -6.46
CA VAL A 201 -23.15 14.00 -7.31
C VAL A 201 -22.96 12.60 -6.72
N VAL A 202 -21.75 12.28 -6.25
CA VAL A 202 -21.46 10.98 -5.62
C VAL A 202 -22.25 10.81 -4.33
N ARG A 203 -22.32 11.86 -3.48
CA ARG A 203 -23.12 11.85 -2.25
C ARG A 203 -24.61 11.76 -2.51
N SER A 204 -25.10 12.46 -3.53
CA SER A 204 -26.48 12.38 -4.00
C SER A 204 -26.84 10.95 -4.41
N TYR A 205 -25.97 10.30 -5.20
CA TYR A 205 -26.15 8.91 -5.59
C TYR A 205 -26.22 7.99 -4.35
N ALA A 206 -25.28 8.14 -3.42
CA ALA A 206 -25.27 7.36 -2.19
C ALA A 206 -26.53 7.59 -1.32
N GLY A 207 -27.01 8.83 -1.22
CA GLY A 207 -28.26 9.18 -0.53
C GLY A 207 -29.47 8.49 -1.15
N LEU A 208 -29.66 8.63 -2.47
CA LEU A 208 -30.82 8.06 -3.17
C LEU A 208 -30.83 6.53 -3.20
N THR A 209 -29.66 5.88 -3.21
CA THR A 209 -29.60 4.41 -3.00
C THR A 209 -30.07 3.98 -1.61
N ARG A 210 -30.01 4.87 -0.62
CA ARG A 210 -30.45 4.66 0.77
C ARG A 210 -31.82 5.27 1.06
N HIS A 211 -32.58 5.67 0.03
CA HIS A 211 -33.87 6.36 0.17
C HIS A 211 -33.76 7.64 1.02
N GLN A 212 -32.70 8.41 0.84
CA GLN A 212 -32.48 9.68 1.53
C GLN A 212 -32.14 10.78 0.52
N ILE A 213 -32.79 11.94 0.65
CA ILE A 213 -32.39 13.15 -0.06
C ILE A 213 -31.26 13.77 0.74
N SER A 214 -30.04 13.73 0.20
CA SER A 214 -28.89 14.30 0.89
C SER A 214 -28.88 15.83 0.75
N PRO A 215 -28.36 16.59 1.73
CA PRO A 215 -28.28 18.05 1.64
C PRO A 215 -27.45 18.49 0.42
N GLU A 216 -26.43 17.73 0.05
CA GLU A 216 -25.61 17.98 -1.14
C GLU A 216 -26.42 17.89 -2.45
N LEU A 217 -27.44 17.02 -2.49
CA LEU A 217 -28.34 16.92 -3.64
C LEU A 217 -29.22 18.16 -3.75
N VAL A 218 -29.71 18.68 -2.63
CA VAL A 218 -30.51 19.91 -2.60
C VAL A 218 -29.68 21.09 -3.10
N GLU A 219 -28.46 21.24 -2.56
CA GLU A 219 -27.53 22.29 -2.98
C GLU A 219 -27.22 22.19 -4.48
N LEU A 220 -26.92 20.98 -4.97
CA LEU A 220 -26.64 20.73 -6.38
C LEU A 220 -27.83 21.07 -7.28
N CYS A 221 -29.06 20.72 -6.87
CA CYS A 221 -30.26 21.02 -7.62
C CYS A 221 -30.55 22.53 -7.65
N VAL A 222 -30.38 23.23 -6.53
CA VAL A 222 -30.57 24.67 -6.44
C VAL A 222 -29.54 25.41 -7.30
N GLU A 223 -28.26 25.07 -7.20
CA GLU A 223 -27.18 25.70 -7.98
C GLU A 223 -27.38 25.52 -9.49
N ARG A 224 -27.78 24.32 -9.91
CA ARG A 224 -27.92 23.99 -11.34
C ARG A 224 -29.33 24.23 -11.89
N GLY A 225 -30.25 24.79 -11.08
CA GLY A 225 -31.65 25.01 -11.49
C GLY A 225 -32.38 23.73 -11.89
N ARG A 226 -32.11 22.61 -11.22
CA ARG A 226 -32.66 21.28 -11.54
C ARG A 226 -33.80 20.90 -10.60
N ARG A 227 -34.68 20.02 -11.08
CA ARG A 227 -35.75 19.42 -10.28
C ARG A 227 -35.16 18.56 -9.16
N LEU A 228 -35.53 18.88 -7.93
CA LEU A 228 -35.35 17.99 -6.78
C LEU A 228 -36.27 16.78 -6.93
N PRO A 229 -35.81 15.54 -6.63
CA PRO A 229 -36.70 14.39 -6.65
C PRO A 229 -37.82 14.61 -5.63
N HIS A 230 -39.06 14.29 -6.03
CA HIS A 230 -40.23 14.51 -5.16
C HIS A 230 -40.26 13.53 -4.00
N ASP A 231 -39.73 12.33 -4.22
CA ASP A 231 -39.64 11.26 -3.24
C ASP A 231 -38.22 10.68 -3.29
N PRO A 232 -37.55 10.45 -2.14
CA PRO A 232 -36.33 9.66 -2.09
C PRO A 232 -36.43 8.28 -2.78
N SER A 233 -37.63 7.75 -2.97
CA SER A 233 -37.91 6.50 -3.69
C SER A 233 -37.94 6.63 -5.22
N GLU A 234 -37.82 7.84 -5.78
CA GLU A 234 -37.77 8.09 -7.22
C GLU A 234 -36.67 7.28 -7.92
N HIS A 235 -36.92 6.89 -9.17
CA HIS A 235 -36.04 5.99 -9.91
C HIS A 235 -34.61 6.55 -10.03
N LEU A 236 -33.58 5.74 -9.70
CA LEU A 236 -32.19 6.23 -9.63
C LEU A 236 -31.62 6.76 -10.94
N SER A 237 -32.27 6.49 -12.08
CA SER A 237 -31.89 7.10 -13.37
C SER A 237 -31.81 8.63 -13.31
N VAL A 238 -32.53 9.28 -12.37
CA VAL A 238 -32.42 10.72 -12.12
C VAL A 238 -30.96 11.13 -11.78
N CYS A 239 -30.17 10.27 -11.13
CA CYS A 239 -28.75 10.52 -10.86
C CYS A 239 -27.92 10.72 -12.13
N CYS A 240 -28.29 10.07 -13.25
CA CYS A 240 -27.61 10.27 -14.52
C CYS A 240 -27.78 11.71 -15.03
N SER A 241 -28.96 12.31 -14.77
CA SER A 241 -29.22 13.71 -15.14
C SER A 241 -28.38 14.70 -14.34
N TYR A 242 -28.05 14.38 -13.08
CA TYR A 242 -27.16 15.19 -12.24
C TYR A 242 -25.67 14.99 -12.57
N ALA A 243 -25.29 13.77 -12.99
CA ALA A 243 -23.92 13.43 -13.30
C ALA A 243 -23.46 13.95 -14.67
N HIS A 244 -24.31 13.83 -15.70
CA HIS A 244 -23.95 14.15 -17.08
C HIS A 244 -25.12 14.76 -17.86
N GLU A 245 -25.17 16.08 -17.81
CA GLU A 245 -26.30 16.87 -18.31
C GLU A 245 -26.44 16.78 -19.83
N GLY A 246 -27.57 16.24 -20.32
CA GLY A 246 -27.90 16.15 -21.74
C GLY A 246 -27.09 15.12 -22.55
N LEU A 247 -25.99 14.60 -22.00
CA LEU A 247 -25.19 13.56 -22.64
C LEU A 247 -25.75 12.17 -22.32
N THR A 248 -25.68 11.27 -23.29
CA THR A 248 -25.89 9.84 -23.02
C THR A 248 -24.76 9.31 -22.14
N CYS A 249 -25.03 8.27 -21.34
CA CYS A 249 -24.01 7.69 -20.46
C CYS A 249 -22.74 7.26 -21.23
N ASN A 250 -22.88 6.77 -22.46
CA ASN A 250 -21.75 6.33 -23.28
C ASN A 250 -20.93 7.52 -23.80
N GLN A 251 -21.58 8.60 -24.26
CA GLN A 251 -20.90 9.83 -24.65
C GLN A 251 -20.15 10.44 -23.47
N PHE A 252 -20.80 10.48 -22.29
CA PHE A 252 -20.17 10.94 -21.07
C PHE A 252 -18.96 10.09 -20.69
N CYS A 253 -19.08 8.76 -20.75
CA CYS A 253 -17.98 7.84 -20.47
C CYS A 253 -16.79 8.04 -21.43
N PHE A 254 -17.06 8.24 -22.72
CA PHE A 254 -16.02 8.52 -23.70
C PHE A 254 -15.33 9.88 -23.46
N MET A 255 -16.10 10.92 -23.16
CA MET A 255 -15.55 12.22 -22.79
C MET A 255 -14.72 12.14 -21.50
N LEU A 256 -15.24 11.45 -20.47
CA LEU A 256 -14.56 11.20 -19.21
C LEU A 256 -13.25 10.44 -19.45
N PHE A 257 -13.24 9.44 -20.32
CA PHE A 257 -12.05 8.68 -20.69
C PHE A 257 -10.94 9.60 -21.24
N CYS A 258 -11.24 10.38 -22.28
CA CYS A 258 -10.28 11.30 -22.90
C CYS A 258 -9.79 12.36 -21.91
N LYS A 259 -10.72 12.98 -21.17
CA LYS A 259 -10.43 14.04 -20.21
C LYS A 259 -9.58 13.52 -19.05
N ASN A 260 -9.87 12.32 -18.54
CA ASN A 260 -9.12 11.70 -17.46
C ASN A 260 -7.67 11.43 -17.86
N MET A 261 -7.44 10.84 -19.04
CA MET A 261 -6.08 10.58 -19.52
C MET A 261 -5.23 11.85 -19.54
N VAL A 262 -5.78 12.97 -20.04
CA VAL A 262 -5.05 14.22 -20.22
C VAL A 262 -4.96 15.05 -18.93
N GLN A 263 -6.04 15.20 -18.18
CA GLN A 263 -6.12 16.14 -17.06
C GLN A 263 -5.77 15.52 -15.70
N VAL A 264 -5.83 14.19 -15.58
CA VAL A 264 -5.52 13.47 -14.35
C VAL A 264 -4.33 12.54 -14.54
N GLY A 265 -4.40 11.66 -15.53
CA GLY A 265 -3.37 10.66 -15.81
C GLY A 265 -2.01 11.28 -16.10
N LEU A 266 -1.91 12.15 -17.10
CA LEU A 266 -0.63 12.75 -17.51
C LEU A 266 0.02 13.57 -16.38
N PRO A 267 -0.67 14.51 -15.71
CA PRO A 267 -0.08 15.27 -14.60
C PRO A 267 0.35 14.41 -13.41
N LEU A 268 -0.23 13.23 -13.23
CA LEU A 268 0.14 12.31 -12.16
C LEU A 268 1.36 11.46 -12.50
N TYR A 269 1.35 10.78 -13.65
CA TYR A 269 2.36 9.78 -13.99
C TYR A 269 3.60 10.37 -14.66
N LEU A 270 3.47 11.49 -15.37
CA LEU A 270 4.60 12.11 -16.07
C LEU A 270 5.71 12.55 -15.09
N PRO A 271 5.44 13.29 -13.98
CA PRO A 271 6.50 13.70 -13.05
C PRO A 271 7.19 12.50 -12.38
N LEU A 272 6.43 11.47 -12.00
CA LEU A 272 6.98 10.25 -11.39
C LEU A 272 7.92 9.51 -12.35
N LYS A 273 7.54 9.43 -13.63
CA LYS A 273 8.38 8.79 -14.65
C LYS A 273 9.63 9.62 -14.94
N VAL A 274 9.49 10.94 -15.05
CA VAL A 274 10.63 11.87 -15.24
C VAL A 274 11.62 11.72 -14.08
N ALA A 275 11.16 11.70 -12.83
CA ALA A 275 12.02 11.48 -11.67
C ALA A 275 12.79 10.15 -11.75
N THR A 276 12.11 9.07 -12.17
CA THR A 276 12.76 7.76 -12.34
C THR A 276 13.85 7.79 -13.42
N ILE A 277 13.62 8.50 -14.52
CA ILE A 277 14.59 8.65 -15.62
C ILE A 277 15.79 9.50 -15.18
N VAL A 278 15.56 10.58 -14.42
CA VAL A 278 16.62 11.45 -13.89
C VAL A 278 17.54 10.67 -12.95
N VAL A 279 16.98 9.82 -12.07
CA VAL A 279 17.79 8.93 -11.22
C VAL A 279 18.57 7.92 -12.07
N GLN A 280 17.99 7.45 -13.18
CA GLN A 280 18.62 6.50 -14.10
C GLN A 280 19.30 7.18 -15.30
N TYR A 281 19.86 8.39 -15.13
CA TYR A 281 20.43 9.19 -16.23
C TYR A 281 21.50 8.44 -17.04
N LYS A 282 22.32 7.58 -16.40
CA LYS A 282 23.32 6.75 -17.10
C LYS A 282 22.70 5.87 -18.19
N LYS A 283 21.48 5.37 -17.95
CA LYS A 283 20.72 4.56 -18.92
C LYS A 283 20.15 5.44 -20.03
N LEU A 284 19.69 6.66 -19.69
CA LEU A 284 19.21 7.65 -20.64
C LEU A 284 20.33 8.07 -21.62
N ILE A 285 21.52 8.39 -21.12
CA ILE A 285 22.67 8.80 -21.95
C ILE A 285 23.09 7.67 -22.89
N ARG A 286 23.16 6.43 -22.40
CA ARG A 286 23.58 5.28 -23.22
C ARG A 286 22.59 4.95 -24.34
N LYS A 287 21.28 5.09 -24.12
CA LYS A 287 20.23 4.77 -25.10
C LYS A 287 19.04 5.74 -24.96
N PRO A 288 19.13 6.97 -25.52
CA PRO A 288 18.16 8.03 -25.26
C PRO A 288 16.78 7.72 -25.86
N LEU A 289 16.69 7.44 -27.16
CA LEU A 289 15.43 7.16 -27.86
C LEU A 289 14.70 5.95 -27.26
N GLN A 290 15.43 4.89 -26.94
CA GLN A 290 14.84 3.68 -26.34
C GLN A 290 14.31 3.96 -24.92
N SER A 291 15.03 4.76 -24.14
CA SER A 291 14.61 5.14 -22.79
C SER A 291 13.37 6.04 -22.82
N LEU A 292 13.35 7.02 -23.75
CA LEU A 292 12.22 7.92 -23.93
C LEU A 292 10.97 7.18 -24.46
N CYS A 293 11.11 6.29 -25.45
CA CYS A 293 10.00 5.48 -25.97
C CYS A 293 9.41 4.56 -24.88
N ARG A 294 10.27 3.88 -24.10
CA ARG A 294 9.82 3.06 -22.95
C ARG A 294 9.10 3.91 -21.89
N ALA A 295 9.59 5.11 -21.64
CA ALA A 295 8.96 6.04 -20.71
C ALA A 295 7.59 6.50 -21.19
N ALA A 296 7.50 6.97 -22.44
CA ALA A 296 6.25 7.40 -23.06
C ALA A 296 5.22 6.27 -23.10
N ARG A 297 5.63 5.06 -23.53
CA ARG A 297 4.80 3.85 -23.51
C ARG A 297 4.30 3.54 -22.10
N SER A 298 5.17 3.61 -21.10
CA SER A 298 4.78 3.34 -19.71
C SER A 298 3.83 4.40 -19.16
N VAL A 299 4.02 5.68 -19.47
CA VAL A 299 3.10 6.74 -19.04
C VAL A 299 1.74 6.55 -19.71
N PHE A 300 1.73 6.29 -21.01
CA PHE A 300 0.51 6.02 -21.78
C PHE A 300 -0.31 4.86 -21.19
N PHE A 301 0.33 3.71 -20.91
CA PHE A 301 -0.41 2.58 -20.35
C PHE A 301 -0.93 2.85 -18.93
N SER A 302 -0.26 3.68 -18.15
CA SER A 302 -0.75 4.09 -16.83
C SER A 302 -1.89 5.07 -16.86
N THR A 303 -1.84 6.05 -17.76
CA THR A 303 -2.97 6.95 -17.97
C THR A 303 -4.17 6.19 -18.51
N LEU A 304 -3.93 5.24 -19.41
CA LEU A 304 -4.97 4.36 -19.96
C LEU A 304 -5.61 3.48 -18.88
N PHE A 305 -4.81 2.84 -18.02
CA PHE A 305 -5.31 2.07 -16.87
C PHE A 305 -6.21 2.93 -15.97
N LEU A 306 -5.71 4.10 -15.53
CA LEU A 306 -6.45 4.96 -14.60
C LEU A 306 -7.75 5.50 -15.20
N ALA A 307 -7.73 5.86 -16.49
CA ALA A 307 -8.92 6.31 -17.22
C ALA A 307 -9.94 5.18 -17.35
N LEU A 308 -9.53 3.97 -17.74
CA LEU A 308 -10.44 2.83 -17.82
C LEU A 308 -11.01 2.44 -16.47
N TYR A 309 -10.20 2.44 -15.41
CA TYR A 309 -10.66 2.17 -14.05
C TYR A 309 -11.79 3.14 -13.68
N SER A 310 -11.56 4.44 -13.83
CA SER A 310 -12.53 5.49 -13.51
C SER A 310 -13.81 5.39 -14.36
N VAL A 311 -13.66 5.21 -15.68
CA VAL A 311 -14.79 5.12 -16.62
C VAL A 311 -15.62 3.86 -16.36
N CYS A 312 -14.99 2.72 -16.08
CA CYS A 312 -15.70 1.50 -15.69
C CYS A 312 -16.52 1.73 -14.42
N SER A 313 -15.92 2.30 -13.37
CA SER A 313 -16.64 2.61 -12.12
C SER A 313 -17.85 3.52 -12.35
N THR A 314 -17.67 4.60 -13.11
CA THR A 314 -18.74 5.53 -13.46
C THR A 314 -19.82 4.86 -14.31
N ARG A 315 -19.44 4.03 -15.28
CA ARG A 315 -20.41 3.31 -16.12
C ARG A 315 -21.21 2.31 -15.29
N TYR A 316 -20.60 1.60 -14.35
CA TYR A 316 -21.30 0.70 -13.43
C TYR A 316 -22.28 1.46 -12.53
N ALA A 317 -21.90 2.64 -12.01
CA ALA A 317 -22.84 3.51 -11.29
C ALA A 317 -24.05 3.90 -12.16
N CYS A 318 -23.80 4.28 -13.42
CA CYS A 318 -24.87 4.58 -14.38
C CYS A 318 -25.74 3.36 -14.69
N LEU A 319 -25.16 2.17 -14.86
CA LEU A 319 -25.91 0.93 -15.11
C LEU A 319 -26.79 0.56 -13.91
N ALA A 320 -26.25 0.66 -12.70
CA ALA A 320 -27.00 0.45 -11.47
C ALA A 320 -28.15 1.47 -11.35
N ALA A 321 -27.90 2.75 -11.67
CA ALA A 321 -28.94 3.78 -11.72
C ALA A 321 -30.04 3.47 -12.74
N GLN A 322 -29.66 3.11 -13.97
CA GLN A 322 -30.58 2.77 -15.06
C GLN A 322 -31.45 1.54 -14.74
N ARG A 323 -30.91 0.58 -13.98
CA ARG A 323 -31.61 -0.62 -13.55
C ARG A 323 -32.27 -0.47 -12.17
N ASN A 324 -32.27 0.73 -11.59
CA ASN A 324 -32.77 1.02 -10.24
C ASN A 324 -32.21 0.10 -9.15
N ILE A 325 -30.96 -0.36 -9.31
CA ILE A 325 -30.33 -1.27 -8.35
C ILE A 325 -29.93 -0.47 -7.12
N ARG A 326 -30.74 -0.62 -6.06
CA ARG A 326 -30.48 -0.06 -4.74
C ARG A 326 -29.75 -1.08 -3.89
N GLY A 327 -28.45 -0.88 -3.67
CA GLY A 327 -27.68 -1.76 -2.80
C GLY A 327 -26.19 -1.59 -2.94
N GLY A 328 -25.52 -1.27 -1.83
CA GLY A 328 -24.07 -1.10 -1.82
C GLY A 328 -23.31 -2.38 -2.16
N LEU A 329 -23.82 -3.57 -1.78
CA LEU A 329 -23.19 -4.85 -2.09
C LEU A 329 -23.20 -5.13 -3.60
N LEU A 330 -24.35 -4.96 -4.26
CA LEU A 330 -24.47 -5.16 -5.72
C LEU A 330 -23.60 -4.16 -6.48
N PHE A 331 -23.56 -2.90 -6.03
CA PHE A 331 -22.64 -1.90 -6.55
C PHE A 331 -21.18 -2.34 -6.39
N ALA A 332 -20.79 -2.86 -5.21
CA ALA A 332 -19.44 -3.34 -4.95
C ALA A 332 -19.07 -4.51 -5.86
N ILE A 333 -19.97 -5.47 -6.06
CA ILE A 333 -19.76 -6.63 -6.95
C ILE A 333 -19.60 -6.16 -8.40
N ALA A 334 -20.50 -5.31 -8.91
CA ALA A 334 -20.39 -4.77 -10.26
C ALA A 334 -19.09 -3.97 -10.46
N SER A 335 -18.75 -3.15 -9.48
CA SER A 335 -17.56 -2.28 -9.50
C SER A 335 -16.25 -3.06 -9.38
N SER A 336 -16.27 -4.31 -8.91
CA SER A 336 -15.07 -5.16 -8.84
C SER A 336 -14.41 -5.35 -10.21
N LEU A 337 -15.21 -5.41 -11.28
CA LEU A 337 -14.75 -5.59 -12.66
C LEU A 337 -13.91 -4.41 -13.17
N ALA A 338 -13.98 -3.23 -12.54
CA ALA A 338 -13.08 -2.13 -12.85
C ALA A 338 -11.60 -2.52 -12.65
N GLY A 339 -11.31 -3.48 -11.76
CA GLY A 339 -9.97 -4.00 -11.52
C GLY A 339 -9.33 -4.69 -12.74
N ILE A 340 -10.13 -5.19 -13.68
CA ILE A 340 -9.66 -5.83 -14.92
C ILE A 340 -8.82 -4.88 -15.77
N SER A 341 -9.07 -3.56 -15.68
CA SER A 341 -8.27 -2.53 -16.35
C SER A 341 -6.76 -2.64 -16.07
N THR A 342 -6.38 -3.25 -14.94
CA THR A 342 -4.99 -3.49 -14.53
C THR A 342 -4.24 -4.44 -15.46
N LEU A 343 -4.94 -5.23 -16.29
CA LEU A 343 -4.32 -6.04 -17.34
C LEU A 343 -3.50 -5.18 -18.33
N ILE A 344 -3.82 -3.90 -18.47
CA ILE A 344 -3.10 -2.99 -19.36
C ILE A 344 -1.74 -2.57 -18.77
N GLU A 345 -1.60 -2.56 -17.44
CA GLU A 345 -0.32 -2.27 -16.81
C GLU A 345 0.70 -3.39 -17.10
N PRO A 346 2.00 -3.09 -17.22
CA PRO A 346 3.03 -4.12 -17.36
C PRO A 346 3.03 -5.08 -16.17
N LYS A 347 3.17 -6.39 -16.44
CA LYS A 347 3.12 -7.47 -15.43
C LYS A 347 3.94 -7.17 -14.16
N GLY A 348 5.15 -6.64 -14.30
CA GLY A 348 6.02 -6.30 -13.16
C GLY A 348 5.50 -5.21 -12.21
N ARG A 349 4.48 -4.44 -12.60
CA ARG A 349 3.88 -3.38 -11.77
C ARG A 349 2.50 -3.73 -11.23
N ARG A 350 1.78 -4.64 -11.88
CA ARG A 350 0.41 -5.01 -11.52
C ARG A 350 0.29 -5.48 -10.07
N ALA A 351 1.15 -6.42 -9.64
CA ALA A 351 1.14 -6.92 -8.26
C ALA A 351 1.38 -5.79 -7.24
N ASP A 352 2.37 -4.93 -7.48
CA ASP A 352 2.66 -3.80 -6.60
C ASP A 352 1.50 -2.81 -6.49
N LEU A 353 0.82 -2.55 -7.62
CA LEU A 353 -0.37 -1.71 -7.65
C LEU A 353 -1.55 -2.36 -6.93
N ALA A 354 -1.79 -3.65 -7.18
CA ALA A 354 -2.86 -4.41 -6.52
C ALA A 354 -2.68 -4.43 -5.00
N PHE A 355 -1.46 -4.68 -4.53
CA PHE A 355 -1.15 -4.65 -3.10
C PHE A 355 -1.21 -3.25 -2.49
N TYR A 356 -0.84 -2.20 -3.25
CA TYR A 356 -1.05 -0.83 -2.81
C TYR A 356 -2.54 -0.51 -2.62
N CYS A 357 -3.40 -0.89 -3.57
CA CYS A 357 -4.84 -0.73 -3.44
C CYS A 357 -5.43 -1.58 -2.30
N LEU A 358 -4.91 -2.80 -2.10
CA LEU A 358 -5.36 -3.71 -1.05
C LEU A 358 -5.23 -3.11 0.35
N ILE A 359 -4.20 -2.28 0.61
CA ILE A 359 -4.03 -1.55 1.87
C ILE A 359 -5.28 -0.71 2.20
N TYR A 360 -5.75 0.09 1.23
CA TYR A 360 -6.92 0.94 1.39
C TYR A 360 -8.21 0.12 1.41
N ALA A 361 -8.28 -0.96 0.64
CA ALA A 361 -9.41 -1.88 0.64
C ALA A 361 -9.59 -2.52 2.03
N ILE A 362 -8.55 -3.11 2.61
CA ILE A 362 -8.61 -3.72 3.96
C ILE A 362 -9.04 -2.68 4.99
N ARG A 363 -8.43 -1.49 4.98
CA ARG A 363 -8.80 -0.40 5.88
C ARG A 363 -10.28 -0.04 5.74
N SER A 364 -10.73 0.16 4.50
CA SER A 364 -12.12 0.55 4.23
C SER A 364 -13.09 -0.54 4.66
N PHE A 365 -12.75 -1.81 4.39
CA PHE A 365 -13.55 -2.96 4.80
C PHE A 365 -13.73 -3.02 6.31
N VAL A 366 -12.62 -3.01 7.06
CA VAL A 366 -12.63 -3.11 8.53
C VAL A 366 -13.46 -1.99 9.14
N LEU A 367 -13.24 -0.74 8.74
CA LEU A 367 -13.97 0.41 9.28
C LEU A 367 -15.46 0.40 8.88
N THR A 368 -15.79 -0.10 7.68
CA THR A 368 -17.18 -0.33 7.28
C THR A 368 -17.85 -1.38 8.17
N GLN A 369 -17.17 -2.50 8.43
CA GLN A 369 -17.69 -3.53 9.33
C GLN A 369 -17.84 -3.01 10.77
N CYS A 370 -16.96 -2.10 11.22
CA CYS A 370 -17.12 -1.41 12.49
C CYS A 370 -18.36 -0.51 12.52
N GLN A 371 -18.64 0.23 11.44
CA GLN A 371 -19.87 1.04 11.35
C GLN A 371 -21.13 0.17 11.42
N PHE A 372 -21.10 -1.02 10.81
CA PHE A 372 -22.20 -1.99 10.89
C PHE A 372 -22.30 -2.70 12.24
N GLY A 373 -21.45 -2.39 13.23
CA GLY A 373 -21.45 -3.03 14.54
C GLY A 373 -21.00 -4.50 14.53
N ARG A 374 -20.45 -5.00 13.40
CA ARG A 374 -20.00 -6.39 13.25
C ARG A 374 -18.60 -6.62 13.82
N LEU A 375 -17.77 -5.58 13.81
CA LEU A 375 -16.42 -5.61 14.39
C LEU A 375 -16.24 -4.46 15.38
N PRO A 376 -15.54 -4.67 16.51
CA PRO A 376 -15.16 -3.56 17.37
C PRO A 376 -14.16 -2.64 16.67
N TYR A 377 -14.20 -1.34 16.97
CA TYR A 377 -13.22 -0.40 16.43
C TYR A 377 -11.79 -0.82 16.85
N PRO A 378 -10.82 -0.89 15.92
CA PRO A 378 -9.50 -1.44 16.20
C PRO A 378 -8.76 -0.58 17.24
N ARG A 379 -8.47 -1.17 18.40
CA ARG A 379 -7.65 -0.55 19.44
C ARG A 379 -6.20 -0.46 18.98
N GLN A 380 -5.47 0.54 19.47
CA GLN A 380 -4.05 0.69 19.12
C GLN A 380 -3.19 -0.49 19.56
N SER A 381 -3.56 -1.20 20.63
CA SER A 381 -2.91 -2.45 21.02
C SER A 381 -3.13 -3.55 19.98
N SER A 382 -4.35 -3.70 19.44
CA SER A 382 -4.64 -4.70 18.40
C SER A 382 -3.90 -4.42 17.09
N ILE A 383 -3.76 -3.14 16.72
CA ILE A 383 -2.98 -2.71 15.54
C ILE A 383 -1.49 -3.04 15.73
N PHE A 384 -0.95 -2.78 16.92
CA PHE A 384 0.43 -3.14 17.25
C PHE A 384 0.65 -4.66 17.20
N MET A 385 -0.25 -5.45 17.79
CA MET A 385 -0.15 -6.92 17.75
C MET A 385 -0.23 -7.47 16.33
N LEU A 386 -1.10 -6.91 15.49
CA LEU A 386 -1.20 -7.29 14.08
C LEU A 386 0.07 -6.93 13.29
N TYR A 387 0.65 -5.76 13.57
CA TYR A 387 1.94 -5.36 12.99
C TYR A 387 3.07 -6.29 13.42
N LEU A 388 3.18 -6.57 14.72
CA LEU A 388 4.14 -7.52 15.29
C LEU A 388 4.03 -8.88 14.61
N PHE A 389 2.83 -9.46 14.56
CA PHE A 389 2.60 -10.75 13.95
C PHE A 389 3.00 -10.75 12.46
N SER A 390 2.64 -9.70 11.73
CA SER A 390 2.99 -9.58 10.31
C SER A 390 4.51 -9.48 10.08
N VAL A 391 5.22 -8.72 10.91
CA VAL A 391 6.69 -8.63 10.84
C VAL A 391 7.33 -9.97 11.19
N VAL A 392 6.90 -10.62 12.28
CA VAL A 392 7.42 -11.93 12.71
C VAL A 392 7.22 -12.97 11.63
N LEU A 393 6.05 -13.03 11.00
CA LEU A 393 5.76 -13.94 9.89
C LEU A 393 6.70 -13.72 8.70
N LEU A 394 6.89 -12.46 8.29
CA LEU A 394 7.76 -12.15 7.16
C LEU A 394 9.22 -12.52 7.42
N ILE A 395 9.70 -12.26 8.63
CA ILE A 395 11.08 -12.60 8.98
C ILE A 395 11.25 -14.12 9.16
N PHE A 396 10.28 -14.78 9.80
CA PHE A 396 10.26 -16.25 9.88
C PHE A 396 10.31 -16.88 8.49
N GLN A 397 9.49 -16.37 7.56
CA GLN A 397 9.51 -16.83 6.18
C GLN A 397 10.86 -16.58 5.51
N TYR A 398 11.46 -15.41 5.74
CA TYR A 398 12.74 -15.04 5.14
C TYR A 398 13.87 -15.98 5.57
N ASP A 399 13.88 -16.39 6.84
CA ASP A 399 14.90 -17.30 7.36
C ASP A 399 14.64 -18.76 6.96
N TYR A 400 13.38 -19.20 6.85
CA TYR A 400 13.05 -20.60 6.56
C TYR A 400 13.01 -20.92 5.06
N ASP A 401 12.38 -20.04 4.26
CA ASP A 401 12.17 -20.25 2.83
C ASP A 401 12.02 -18.88 2.12
N PRO A 402 13.16 -18.23 1.79
CA PRO A 402 13.18 -16.89 1.20
C PRO A 402 12.62 -16.85 -0.23
N ASP A 403 12.50 -17.99 -0.92
CA ASP A 403 12.03 -18.06 -2.31
C ASP A 403 10.53 -17.78 -2.40
N LYS A 404 9.78 -18.08 -1.34
CA LYS A 404 8.35 -17.74 -1.24
C LYS A 404 8.08 -16.27 -0.99
N LEU A 405 9.07 -15.49 -0.57
CA LEU A 405 8.94 -14.03 -0.52
C LEU A 405 9.11 -13.44 -1.91
N ASP A 406 8.28 -12.43 -2.20
CA ASP A 406 8.49 -11.62 -3.39
C ASP A 406 9.87 -10.92 -3.34
N HIS A 407 10.43 -10.69 -4.52
CA HIS A 407 11.76 -10.10 -4.66
C HIS A 407 11.92 -8.78 -3.87
N ARG A 408 10.87 -7.95 -3.78
CA ARG A 408 10.95 -6.66 -3.10
C ARG A 408 10.94 -6.84 -1.57
N SER A 409 10.08 -7.71 -1.04
CA SER A 409 10.07 -8.03 0.40
C SER A 409 11.39 -8.66 0.82
N ARG A 410 11.91 -9.61 0.04
CA ARG A 410 13.23 -10.24 0.27
C ARG A 410 14.35 -9.19 0.24
N TYR A 411 14.34 -8.30 -0.76
CA TYR A 411 15.30 -7.20 -0.87
C TYR A 411 15.24 -6.27 0.35
N VAL A 412 14.05 -5.86 0.78
CA VAL A 412 13.89 -4.97 1.95
C VAL A 412 14.36 -5.65 3.23
N ILE A 413 13.96 -6.90 3.48
CA ILE A 413 14.39 -7.64 4.68
C ILE A 413 15.90 -7.86 4.67
N SER A 414 16.50 -8.23 3.52
CA SER A 414 17.95 -8.40 3.41
C SER A 414 18.73 -7.11 3.75
N ARG A 415 18.22 -5.95 3.31
CA ARG A 415 18.79 -4.62 3.63
C ARG A 415 18.67 -4.28 5.11
N ILE A 416 17.50 -4.51 5.70
CA ILE A 416 17.27 -4.32 7.14
C ILE A 416 18.23 -5.21 7.94
N ALA A 417 18.38 -6.46 7.53
CA ALA A 417 19.15 -7.46 8.24
C ALA A 417 20.67 -7.41 7.96
N GLY A 418 21.15 -6.46 7.15
CA GLY A 418 22.57 -6.25 6.87
C GLY A 418 23.23 -7.31 5.98
N GLY A 419 22.44 -8.04 5.18
CA GLY A 419 22.96 -8.95 4.16
C GLY A 419 23.63 -8.19 3.01
N GLU A 420 24.71 -8.76 2.46
CA GLU A 420 25.23 -8.34 1.15
C GLU A 420 24.24 -8.70 0.06
N ILE A 421 24.27 -7.92 -1.02
CA ILE A 421 23.35 -8.05 -2.14
C ILE A 421 23.60 -9.42 -2.78
N LEU A 422 22.71 -10.40 -2.62
CA LEU A 422 22.57 -11.43 -3.64
C LEU A 422 22.05 -10.68 -4.87
N THR A 423 22.97 -10.25 -5.73
CA THR A 423 22.59 -9.57 -6.96
C THR A 423 21.78 -10.54 -7.80
N PRO A 424 20.70 -10.12 -8.49
CA PRO A 424 19.92 -11.02 -9.35
C PRO A 424 20.74 -11.69 -10.46
N THR A 425 22.00 -11.29 -10.65
CA THR A 425 22.94 -11.91 -11.57
C THR A 425 23.55 -13.21 -11.06
N GLU A 426 23.56 -13.50 -9.75
CA GLU A 426 24.06 -14.79 -9.22
C GLU A 426 23.01 -15.93 -9.23
N GLN A 427 21.84 -15.71 -9.82
CA GLN A 427 20.87 -16.79 -10.09
C GLN A 427 20.79 -17.19 -11.58
N TYR A 428 21.56 -16.55 -12.46
CA TYR A 428 21.58 -16.87 -13.90
C TYR A 428 22.99 -16.97 -14.51
N GLU A 429 24.01 -17.11 -13.66
CA GLU A 429 25.27 -17.80 -14.00
C GLU A 429 25.27 -19.13 -13.23
#